data_AF-A0A957EFP1-F1
#
_entry.id   AF-A0A957EFP1-F1
#
_cell.length_a   1.000
_cell.length_b   1.000
_cell.length_c   1.000
_cell.angle_alpha   90.00
_cell.angle_beta   90.00
_cell.angle_gamma   90.00
#
_symmetry.space_group_name_H-M   'P 1'
#
loop_
_entity.id
_entity.type
_entity.pdbx_description
1 polymer ?
#
loop_
_entity_poly.entity_id
_entity_poly.type
_entity_poly.pdbx_seq_one_letter_code
_entity_poly.pdbx_strand_id
1 'polypeptide(L)'
;MKKKFSLTLLAILLGFSLAACTTDTPTSEPNETTSASEDGSEVAVEPTEPVAEPTEPVTAEATEETVSEPTAVPDPTEEPAVEAPTTNLTDGCVENYDESVDYFPEKASISHADGFTVEYFNNYKVVTVAAPWLGAEDSATYLLVQCGTPAPEGFADAVTIDVPITSFVSMSTTYLPYLDQFGLLDTLVGVDFGFYAYNPNVQEKLAAGELVELGSGSTVNVEAALALEPDVIMTSASGSADFDTHPKLEEVGLTVVLNADYLDVTPLGRAEWGKFIATFYNEEAQA
;
A
#
# COMPACT_ATOMS: atom_id res chain seq x y z
N MET A 1 56.79 4.88 -6.83
CA MET A 1 56.89 5.34 -8.23
C MET A 1 55.52 5.84 -8.67
N LYS A 2 55.48 7.06 -9.19
CA LYS A 2 54.27 7.80 -9.60
C LYS A 2 53.63 7.17 -10.83
N LYS A 3 52.30 7.24 -10.95
CA LYS A 3 51.62 7.55 -12.21
C LYS A 3 50.29 8.26 -11.92
N LYS A 4 50.31 9.58 -12.18
CA LYS A 4 49.14 10.47 -12.21
C LYS A 4 48.42 10.23 -13.55
N PHE A 5 47.12 10.00 -13.53
CA PHE A 5 46.28 10.10 -14.72
C PHE A 5 45.85 11.57 -14.87
N SER A 6 46.21 12.15 -16.01
CA SER A 6 45.88 13.51 -16.41
C SER A 6 44.61 13.44 -17.25
N LEU A 7 43.51 14.00 -16.74
CA LEU A 7 42.23 14.11 -17.45
C LEU A 7 42.23 15.45 -18.20
N THR A 8 42.33 15.41 -19.52
CA THR A 8 42.26 16.60 -20.38
C THR A 8 40.80 16.93 -20.66
N LEU A 9 40.40 18.13 -20.22
CA LEU A 9 39.09 18.75 -20.37
C LEU A 9 38.82 19.08 -21.85
N LEU A 10 37.71 18.57 -22.42
CA LEU A 10 37.24 18.90 -23.76
C LEU A 10 36.11 19.94 -23.65
N ALA A 11 36.41 21.19 -23.99
CA ALA A 11 35.42 22.26 -24.09
C ALA A 11 34.85 22.30 -25.51
N ILE A 12 33.55 22.04 -25.66
CA ILE A 12 32.80 22.27 -26.90
C ILE A 12 31.82 23.41 -26.65
N LEU A 13 32.14 24.57 -27.24
CA LEU A 13 31.23 25.71 -27.37
C LEU A 13 30.15 25.40 -28.42
N LEU A 14 28.90 25.42 -28.01
CA LEU A 14 27.75 25.61 -28.91
C LEU A 14 26.92 26.77 -28.37
N GLY A 15 27.11 27.94 -28.98
CA GLY A 15 26.22 29.08 -28.84
C GLY A 15 25.00 28.88 -29.72
N PHE A 16 23.83 28.74 -29.11
CA PHE A 16 22.54 28.85 -29.78
C PHE A 16 21.81 30.07 -29.22
N SER A 17 21.64 31.07 -30.07
CA SER A 17 20.88 32.29 -29.83
C SER A 17 19.39 31.98 -29.94
N LEU A 18 18.65 32.05 -28.83
CA LEU A 18 17.19 32.06 -28.84
C LEU A 18 16.71 33.49 -29.15
N ALA A 19 16.11 33.67 -30.32
CA ALA A 19 15.28 34.83 -30.60
C ALA A 19 13.88 34.56 -30.03
N ALA A 20 13.46 35.40 -29.08
CA ALA A 20 12.11 35.45 -28.57
C ALA A 20 11.18 36.00 -29.66
N CYS A 21 10.09 35.30 -29.96
CA CYS A 21 8.92 35.88 -30.60
C CYS A 21 7.73 35.77 -29.65
N THR A 22 7.08 36.92 -29.56
CA THR A 22 6.06 37.37 -28.63
C THR A 22 4.75 36.59 -28.73
N THR A 23 4.11 36.45 -27.58
CA THR A 23 2.72 36.04 -27.37
C THR A 23 1.74 36.96 -28.07
N ASP A 24 0.78 36.40 -28.81
CA ASP A 24 -0.46 37.08 -29.19
C ASP A 24 -1.61 36.39 -28.47
N THR A 25 -2.23 37.12 -27.53
CA THR A 25 -3.46 36.73 -26.83
C THR A 25 -4.57 37.63 -27.34
N PRO A 26 -5.70 37.11 -27.83
CA PRO A 26 -6.90 37.92 -27.99
C PRO A 26 -7.78 37.78 -26.74
N THR A 27 -7.86 38.90 -26.03
CA THR A 27 -8.91 39.30 -25.08
C THR A 27 -10.29 39.11 -25.68
N SER A 28 -11.21 38.51 -24.93
CA SER A 28 -12.65 38.78 -25.09
C SER A 28 -13.26 39.06 -23.71
N GLU A 29 -13.93 40.20 -23.65
CA GLU A 29 -14.56 40.86 -22.51
C GLU A 29 -15.93 40.26 -22.14
N PRO A 30 -16.49 40.64 -20.97
CA PRO A 30 -17.45 39.85 -20.22
C PRO A 30 -18.91 40.17 -20.56
N ASN A 31 -19.83 39.27 -20.18
CA ASN A 31 -21.26 39.53 -20.17
C ASN A 31 -21.77 39.56 -18.73
N GLU A 32 -22.12 40.75 -18.25
CA GLU A 32 -22.95 40.95 -17.06
C GLU A 32 -24.43 40.87 -17.43
N THR A 33 -25.25 40.21 -16.61
CA THR A 33 -26.65 40.62 -16.34
C THR A 33 -27.09 40.12 -14.95
N THR A 34 -26.92 41.01 -13.97
CA THR A 34 -27.83 41.51 -12.92
C THR A 34 -29.13 40.76 -12.49
N SER A 35 -29.22 40.56 -11.15
CA SER A 35 -30.38 40.62 -10.20
C SER A 35 -31.50 39.57 -10.29
N ALA A 36 -32.21 39.16 -9.23
CA ALA A 36 -32.48 39.69 -7.89
C ALA A 36 -32.87 38.52 -6.92
N SER A 37 -32.56 38.55 -5.61
CA SER A 37 -33.47 38.79 -4.44
C SER A 37 -34.73 37.90 -4.43
N GLU A 38 -35.20 37.21 -3.38
CA GLU A 38 -35.40 37.45 -1.93
C GLU A 38 -35.97 36.09 -1.38
N ASP A 39 -35.61 35.57 -0.21
CA ASP A 39 -36.14 35.82 1.14
C ASP A 39 -36.83 34.56 1.73
N GLY A 40 -36.66 34.38 3.04
CA GLY A 40 -37.67 33.78 3.94
C GLY A 40 -37.74 32.25 4.07
N SER A 41 -37.21 31.71 5.17
CA SER A 41 -38.02 31.51 6.39
C SER A 41 -37.37 30.52 7.35
N GLU A 42 -37.06 31.07 8.52
CA GLU A 42 -36.77 30.43 9.79
C GLU A 42 -38.04 29.76 10.37
N VAL A 43 -37.92 28.58 10.96
CA VAL A 43 -38.86 28.08 12.00
C VAL A 43 -38.06 27.29 13.03
N ALA A 44 -38.25 27.65 14.29
CA ALA A 44 -37.63 27.08 15.47
C ALA A 44 -38.66 26.35 16.36
N VAL A 45 -38.13 25.52 17.29
CA VAL A 45 -38.70 25.00 18.57
C VAL A 45 -39.90 24.02 18.44
N GLU A 46 -40.00 22.87 19.14
CA GLU A 46 -39.69 22.54 20.54
C GLU A 46 -39.33 21.05 20.76
N PRO A 47 -38.66 20.71 21.90
CA PRO A 47 -38.46 19.35 22.38
C PRO A 47 -39.56 18.92 23.36
N THR A 48 -39.97 17.64 23.32
CA THR A 48 -40.83 17.05 24.35
C THR A 48 -40.10 15.92 25.08
N GLU A 49 -40.08 16.07 26.40
CA GLU A 49 -39.50 15.22 27.45
C GLU A 49 -40.25 13.87 27.69
N PRO A 50 -39.69 12.97 28.53
CA PRO A 50 -39.94 11.52 28.49
C PRO A 50 -41.08 11.07 29.42
N VAL A 51 -41.56 9.84 29.21
CA VAL A 51 -42.50 9.16 30.12
C VAL A 51 -41.86 7.87 30.64
N ALA A 52 -41.73 7.79 31.96
CA ALA A 52 -41.29 6.64 32.74
C ALA A 52 -42.48 5.79 33.23
N GLU A 53 -42.23 4.48 33.28
CA GLU A 53 -42.71 3.40 34.20
C GLU A 53 -44.21 3.27 34.60
N PRO A 54 -44.67 2.02 34.87
CA PRO A 54 -44.57 1.53 36.24
C PRO A 54 -44.03 0.09 36.37
N THR A 55 -43.21 -0.06 37.40
CA THR A 55 -42.83 -1.26 38.14
C THR A 55 -44.01 -1.84 38.93
N GLU A 56 -43.96 -3.15 39.25
CA GLU A 56 -44.33 -3.83 40.53
C GLU A 56 -44.41 -5.37 40.30
N PRO A 57 -44.29 -6.24 41.32
CA PRO A 57 -43.59 -6.12 42.60
C PRO A 57 -42.66 -7.33 42.93
N VAL A 58 -41.93 -7.15 44.02
CA VAL A 58 -41.05 -8.09 44.73
C VAL A 58 -41.83 -9.28 45.33
N THR A 59 -41.22 -10.48 45.35
CA THR A 59 -41.43 -11.44 46.45
C THR A 59 -40.12 -12.18 46.73
N ALA A 60 -39.62 -12.02 47.95
CA ALA A 60 -38.55 -12.80 48.53
C ALA A 60 -39.14 -13.99 49.29
N GLU A 61 -38.53 -15.18 49.18
CA GLU A 61 -38.62 -16.17 50.25
C GLU A 61 -37.38 -17.07 50.27
N ALA A 62 -37.14 -17.65 51.44
CA ALA A 62 -35.86 -18.00 52.01
C ALA A 62 -35.39 -19.43 51.72
N THR A 63 -34.05 -19.57 51.74
CA THR A 63 -33.21 -20.69 52.19
C THR A 63 -33.71 -22.13 52.08
N GLU A 64 -32.91 -22.95 51.41
CA GLU A 64 -32.61 -24.30 51.89
C GLU A 64 -31.11 -24.61 51.65
N GLU A 65 -30.40 -24.95 52.72
CA GLU A 65 -29.04 -25.49 52.68
C GLU A 65 -29.09 -26.94 52.17
N THR A 66 -28.31 -27.24 51.14
CA THR A 66 -27.92 -28.63 50.83
C THR A 66 -26.42 -28.69 50.60
N VAL A 67 -25.74 -29.36 51.53
CA VAL A 67 -24.35 -29.80 51.40
C VAL A 67 -24.33 -31.03 50.48
N SER A 68 -23.59 -30.96 49.37
CA SER A 68 -23.15 -32.16 48.65
C SER A 68 -21.89 -31.90 47.81
N GLU A 69 -20.80 -32.55 48.26
CA GLU A 69 -19.70 -33.16 47.50
C GLU A 69 -18.67 -32.25 46.75
N PRO A 70 -17.35 -32.48 46.93
CA PRO A 70 -16.33 -31.68 46.28
C PRO A 70 -16.28 -32.01 44.78
N THR A 71 -16.75 -31.09 43.95
CA THR A 71 -16.53 -31.16 42.51
C THR A 71 -15.04 -31.00 42.25
N ALA A 72 -14.48 -31.96 41.50
CA ALA A 72 -13.10 -31.97 41.07
C ALA A 72 -12.70 -30.61 40.50
N VAL A 73 -11.53 -30.13 40.91
CA VAL A 73 -10.82 -29.05 40.24
C VAL A 73 -10.69 -29.46 38.77
N PRO A 74 -11.20 -28.67 37.80
CA PRO A 74 -10.92 -28.97 36.40
C PRO A 74 -9.40 -28.95 36.21
N ASP A 75 -8.89 -29.97 35.53
CA ASP A 75 -7.54 -30.00 34.96
C ASP A 75 -7.20 -28.60 34.40
N PRO A 76 -5.97 -28.08 34.55
CA PRO A 76 -5.59 -26.88 33.84
C PRO A 76 -5.81 -27.18 32.36
N THR A 77 -6.83 -26.51 31.80
CA THR A 77 -7.19 -26.60 30.40
C THR A 77 -5.93 -26.29 29.62
N GLU A 78 -5.36 -27.31 28.99
CA GLU A 78 -4.28 -27.19 28.03
C GLU A 78 -4.74 -26.13 27.03
N GLU A 79 -4.08 -24.96 27.03
CA GLU A 79 -4.37 -23.92 26.04
C GLU A 79 -4.32 -24.59 24.65
N PRO A 80 -5.31 -24.37 23.78
CA PRO A 80 -5.30 -24.97 22.46
C PRO A 80 -4.00 -24.54 21.76
N ALA A 81 -3.13 -25.50 21.48
CA ALA A 81 -1.89 -25.25 20.78
C ALA A 81 -2.21 -24.60 19.43
N VAL A 82 -1.56 -23.48 19.12
CA VAL A 82 -1.69 -22.82 17.82
C VAL A 82 -1.10 -23.76 16.77
N GLU A 83 -1.93 -24.31 15.89
CA GLU A 83 -1.45 -25.15 14.79
C GLU A 83 -0.72 -24.26 13.77
N ALA A 84 0.53 -24.62 13.46
CA ALA A 84 1.32 -23.89 12.46
C ALA A 84 0.70 -24.03 11.07
N PRO A 85 0.60 -22.93 10.29
CA PRO A 85 0.03 -22.99 8.95
C PRO A 85 0.93 -23.80 8.02
N THR A 86 0.32 -24.54 7.09
CA THR A 86 1.06 -25.31 6.07
C THR A 86 1.25 -24.57 4.75
N THR A 87 0.55 -23.45 4.58
CA THR A 87 0.60 -22.52 3.44
C THR A 87 0.59 -21.11 3.98
N ASN A 88 1.02 -20.12 3.21
CA ASN A 88 0.93 -18.74 3.65
C ASN A 88 -0.55 -18.31 3.81
N LEU A 89 -0.82 -17.40 4.75
CA LEU A 89 -2.16 -16.84 4.94
C LEU A 89 -2.44 -15.76 3.88
N THR A 90 -3.21 -16.08 2.85
CA THR A 90 -3.58 -15.14 1.78
C THR A 90 -4.89 -14.40 2.05
N ASP A 91 -5.70 -14.89 3.00
CA ASP A 91 -6.99 -14.31 3.38
C ASP A 91 -7.10 -14.22 4.91
N GLY A 92 -7.49 -13.04 5.41
CA GLY A 92 -7.68 -12.79 6.83
C GLY A 92 -6.38 -12.64 7.63
N CYS A 93 -6.53 -12.48 8.95
CA CYS A 93 -5.42 -12.21 9.87
C CYS A 93 -5.28 -13.29 10.93
N VAL A 94 -4.08 -13.34 11.53
CA VAL A 94 -3.80 -14.23 12.65
C VAL A 94 -4.63 -13.80 13.85
N GLU A 95 -5.48 -14.68 14.36
CA GLU A 95 -6.29 -14.41 15.56
C GLU A 95 -5.57 -14.80 16.85
N ASN A 96 -4.79 -15.89 16.81
CA ASN A 96 -4.05 -16.43 17.95
C ASN A 96 -2.57 -16.50 17.59
N TYR A 97 -1.83 -15.48 18.03
CA TYR A 97 -0.41 -15.35 17.75
C TYR A 97 0.45 -16.23 18.67
N ASP A 98 1.41 -16.95 18.09
CA ASP A 98 2.47 -17.69 18.78
C ASP A 98 3.81 -17.31 18.13
N GLU A 99 4.75 -16.80 18.93
CA GLU A 99 6.07 -16.35 18.45
C GLU A 99 6.93 -17.46 17.86
N SER A 100 6.64 -18.72 18.16
CA SER A 100 7.39 -19.89 17.71
C SER A 100 6.93 -20.45 16.37
N VAL A 101 5.79 -19.98 15.86
CA VAL A 101 5.17 -20.44 14.62
C VAL A 101 5.72 -19.69 13.40
N ASP A 102 6.09 -20.41 12.35
CA ASP A 102 6.41 -19.84 11.04
C ASP A 102 5.10 -19.61 10.26
N TYR A 103 4.68 -18.35 10.15
CA TYR A 103 3.51 -17.91 9.40
C TYR A 103 3.80 -17.77 7.89
N PHE A 104 5.03 -18.00 7.45
CA PHE A 104 5.45 -17.97 6.04
C PHE A 104 6.15 -19.26 5.60
N PRO A 105 5.49 -20.43 5.66
CA PRO A 105 6.08 -21.70 5.25
C PRO A 105 6.45 -21.74 3.76
N GLU A 106 5.80 -20.94 2.91
CA GLU A 106 6.07 -20.84 1.47
C GLU A 106 6.91 -19.60 1.17
N LYS A 107 8.18 -19.81 0.81
CA LYS A 107 9.18 -18.75 0.68
C LYS A 107 9.58 -18.56 -0.78
N ALA A 108 9.64 -17.31 -1.22
CA ALA A 108 10.17 -16.98 -2.54
C ALA A 108 11.64 -17.38 -2.65
N SER A 109 12.01 -18.05 -3.75
CA SER A 109 13.39 -18.32 -4.13
C SER A 109 13.81 -17.37 -5.25
N ILE A 110 14.67 -16.41 -4.94
CA ILE A 110 15.21 -15.43 -5.89
C ILE A 110 16.54 -15.95 -6.46
N SER A 111 16.69 -15.97 -7.77
CA SER A 111 17.81 -16.64 -8.45
C SER A 111 18.40 -15.88 -9.64
N HIS A 112 17.68 -14.87 -10.14
CA HIS A 112 17.99 -14.10 -11.33
C HIS A 112 17.95 -12.59 -11.12
N ALA A 113 17.10 -12.10 -10.22
CA ALA A 113 17.10 -10.69 -9.84
C ALA A 113 18.25 -10.39 -8.89
N ASP A 114 19.00 -9.33 -9.20
CA ASP A 114 20.04 -8.79 -8.32
C ASP A 114 19.54 -7.55 -7.56
N GLY A 115 18.37 -7.01 -7.92
CA GLY A 115 17.86 -5.74 -7.44
C GLY A 115 17.15 -5.76 -6.08
N PHE A 116 16.77 -6.94 -5.58
CA PHE A 116 16.11 -7.06 -4.28
C PHE A 116 16.40 -8.38 -3.56
N THR A 117 16.18 -8.40 -2.25
CA THR A 117 16.26 -9.60 -1.40
C THR A 117 15.04 -9.71 -0.49
N VAL A 118 14.73 -10.94 -0.06
CA VAL A 118 13.67 -11.23 0.91
C VAL A 118 14.22 -12.11 2.02
N GLU A 119 14.17 -11.64 3.26
CA GLU A 119 14.52 -12.41 4.45
C GLU A 119 13.25 -12.75 5.23
N TYR A 120 13.08 -14.02 5.59
CA TYR A 120 11.87 -14.52 6.26
C TYR A 120 12.15 -14.79 7.75
N PHE A 121 11.21 -14.35 8.57
CA PHE A 121 11.12 -14.65 9.99
C PHE A 121 9.76 -15.28 10.30
N ASN A 122 9.53 -15.61 11.57
CA ASN A 122 8.32 -16.31 11.98
C ASN A 122 7.03 -15.56 11.60
N ASN A 123 6.95 -14.25 11.87
CA ASN A 123 5.74 -13.47 11.60
C ASN A 123 5.97 -12.19 10.77
N TYR A 124 7.17 -12.01 10.23
CA TYR A 124 7.46 -10.90 9.32
C TYR A 124 8.49 -11.28 8.24
N LYS A 125 8.55 -10.48 7.19
CA LYS A 125 9.54 -10.54 6.11
C LYS A 125 10.25 -9.19 6.02
N VAL A 126 11.53 -9.20 5.70
CA VAL A 126 12.30 -7.99 5.39
C VAL A 126 12.60 -8.03 3.90
N VAL A 127 12.00 -7.10 3.16
CA VAL A 127 12.23 -6.94 1.72
C VAL A 127 13.14 -5.74 1.52
N THR A 128 14.29 -5.95 0.89
CA THR A 128 15.26 -4.88 0.63
C THR A 128 15.43 -4.69 -0.87
N VAL A 129 15.19 -3.48 -1.36
CA VAL A 129 15.51 -3.05 -2.73
C VAL A 129 16.88 -2.38 -2.69
N ALA A 130 17.87 -3.01 -3.31
CA ALA A 130 19.28 -2.64 -3.18
C ALA A 130 19.60 -1.25 -3.73
N ALA A 131 18.98 -0.90 -4.87
CA ALA A 131 19.07 0.42 -5.47
C ALA A 131 17.68 0.81 -6.01
N PRO A 132 16.90 1.64 -5.30
CA PRO A 132 15.53 2.00 -5.69
C PRO A 132 15.45 2.78 -7.01
N TRP A 133 16.55 3.41 -7.45
CA TRP A 133 16.71 3.97 -8.79
C TRP A 133 18.18 3.94 -9.21
N LEU A 134 18.44 4.23 -10.49
CA LEU A 134 19.80 4.26 -11.03
C LEU A 134 20.67 5.29 -10.29
N GLY A 135 21.71 4.83 -9.61
CA GLY A 135 22.62 5.69 -8.87
C GLY A 135 22.17 6.05 -7.46
N ALA A 136 21.11 5.43 -6.93
CA ALA A 136 20.80 5.46 -5.51
C ALA A 136 22.00 4.91 -4.71
N GLU A 137 22.41 5.62 -3.66
CA GLU A 137 23.48 5.19 -2.76
C GLU A 137 22.94 4.33 -1.60
N ASP A 138 21.68 4.57 -1.22
CA ASP A 138 21.00 3.88 -0.13
C ASP A 138 19.94 2.91 -0.66
N SER A 139 19.76 1.79 0.06
CA SER A 139 18.69 0.82 -0.20
C SER A 139 17.36 1.28 0.40
N ALA A 140 16.25 0.78 -0.15
CA ALA A 140 14.94 0.90 0.48
C ALA A 140 14.58 -0.43 1.18
N THR A 141 14.06 -0.36 2.41
CA THR A 141 13.69 -1.53 3.20
C THR A 141 12.21 -1.48 3.60
N TYR A 142 11.51 -2.57 3.33
CA TYR A 142 10.10 -2.77 3.65
C TYR A 142 9.97 -3.92 4.65
N LEU A 143 9.28 -3.66 5.75
CA LEU A 143 8.98 -4.65 6.79
C LEU A 143 7.55 -5.13 6.59
N LEU A 144 7.40 -6.35 6.07
CA LEU A 144 6.10 -6.95 5.80
C LEU A 144 5.69 -7.80 7.00
N VAL A 145 4.71 -7.36 7.77
CA VAL A 145 4.27 -8.01 9.02
C VAL A 145 3.00 -8.81 8.75
N GLN A 146 2.94 -10.06 9.19
CA GLN A 146 1.72 -10.84 9.09
C GLN A 146 0.61 -10.13 9.88
N CYS A 147 -0.50 -9.80 9.22
CA CYS A 147 -1.57 -9.07 9.89
C CYS A 147 -2.13 -9.89 11.07
N GLY A 148 -2.43 -9.21 12.17
CA GLY A 148 -2.79 -9.84 13.45
C GLY A 148 -1.60 -10.27 14.32
N THR A 149 -0.36 -9.97 13.91
CA THR A 149 0.85 -10.26 14.70
C THR A 149 1.60 -8.97 15.06
N PRO A 150 2.44 -8.97 16.12
CA PRO A 150 3.18 -7.78 16.50
C PRO A 150 4.35 -7.50 15.54
N ALA A 151 4.54 -6.23 15.17
CA ALA A 151 5.73 -5.80 14.44
C ALA A 151 7.00 -5.96 15.30
N PRO A 152 8.12 -6.42 14.73
CA PRO A 152 9.39 -6.54 15.45
C PRO A 152 10.01 -5.19 15.80
N GLU A 153 10.79 -5.16 16.88
CA GLU A 153 11.63 -4.00 17.23
C GLU A 153 12.88 -3.92 16.32
N GLY A 154 13.47 -2.72 16.20
CA GLY A 154 14.76 -2.52 15.52
C GLY A 154 14.69 -2.11 14.05
N PHE A 155 13.49 -1.87 13.51
CA PHE A 155 13.25 -1.48 12.11
C PHE A 155 12.63 -0.08 11.96
N ALA A 156 13.03 0.87 12.80
CA ALA A 156 12.42 2.21 12.85
C ALA A 156 12.52 3.00 11.52
N ASP A 157 13.53 2.70 10.70
CA ASP A 157 13.76 3.36 9.41
C ASP A 157 13.09 2.63 8.23
N ALA A 158 12.44 1.47 8.47
CA ALA A 158 11.76 0.69 7.44
C ALA A 158 10.29 1.08 7.31
N VAL A 159 9.75 1.03 6.10
CA VAL A 159 8.31 1.17 5.87
C VAL A 159 7.63 -0.13 6.29
N THR A 160 6.79 -0.07 7.31
CA THR A 160 6.07 -1.25 7.83
C THR A 160 4.72 -1.40 7.14
N ILE A 161 4.41 -2.62 6.70
CA ILE A 161 3.22 -2.94 5.89
C ILE A 161 2.62 -4.24 6.43
N ASP A 162 1.34 -4.24 6.76
CA ASP A 162 0.63 -5.47 7.11
C ASP A 162 0.34 -6.28 5.83
N VAL A 163 0.61 -7.59 5.88
CA VAL A 163 0.38 -8.53 4.77
C VAL A 163 -0.55 -9.67 5.21
N PRO A 164 -1.40 -10.18 4.30
CA PRO A 164 -1.54 -9.78 2.89
C PRO A 164 -2.24 -8.42 2.72
N ILE A 165 -1.78 -7.62 1.75
CA ILE A 165 -2.47 -6.36 1.40
C ILE A 165 -3.78 -6.65 0.66
N THR A 166 -4.74 -5.75 0.79
CA THR A 166 -6.10 -5.88 0.23
C THR A 166 -6.44 -4.76 -0.76
N SER A 167 -5.68 -3.67 -0.74
CA SER A 167 -5.85 -2.53 -1.66
C SER A 167 -4.50 -2.05 -2.21
N PHE A 168 -4.43 -1.89 -3.53
CA PHE A 168 -3.20 -1.61 -4.24
C PHE A 168 -3.38 -0.56 -5.33
N VAL A 169 -2.44 0.37 -5.40
CA VAL A 169 -2.33 1.33 -6.48
C VAL A 169 -1.10 1.03 -7.32
N SER A 170 -1.29 0.88 -8.62
CA SER A 170 -0.24 0.58 -9.58
C SER A 170 0.20 1.82 -10.34
N MET A 171 1.40 2.34 -10.08
CA MET A 171 1.95 3.50 -10.82
C MET A 171 2.84 3.07 -12.00
N SER A 172 2.69 1.82 -12.47
CA SER A 172 3.30 1.32 -13.70
C SER A 172 2.50 0.15 -14.24
N THR A 173 2.21 0.18 -15.54
CA THR A 173 1.54 -0.93 -16.23
C THR A 173 2.34 -2.24 -16.19
N THR A 174 3.63 -2.21 -15.86
CA THR A 174 4.48 -3.41 -15.76
C THR A 174 4.13 -4.29 -14.57
N TYR A 175 3.40 -3.77 -13.57
CA TYR A 175 3.00 -4.54 -12.40
C TYR A 175 1.72 -5.35 -12.65
N LEU A 176 0.82 -4.83 -13.49
CA LEU A 176 -0.51 -5.39 -13.76
C LEU A 176 -0.51 -6.87 -14.23
N PRO A 177 0.42 -7.34 -15.07
CA PRO A 177 0.46 -8.74 -15.47
C PRO A 177 0.66 -9.71 -14.30
N TYR A 178 1.41 -9.31 -13.27
CA TYR A 178 1.62 -10.14 -12.09
C TYR A 178 0.36 -10.22 -11.23
N LEU A 179 -0.34 -9.09 -11.04
CA LEU A 179 -1.63 -9.10 -10.35
C LEU A 179 -2.64 -9.99 -11.08
N ASP A 180 -2.70 -9.92 -12.41
CA ASP A 180 -3.59 -10.78 -13.21
C ASP A 180 -3.22 -12.26 -13.09
N GLN A 181 -1.91 -12.58 -13.17
CA GLN A 181 -1.42 -13.96 -13.02
C GLN A 181 -1.80 -14.57 -11.67
N PHE A 182 -1.74 -13.77 -10.59
CA PHE A 182 -2.08 -14.21 -9.24
C PHE A 182 -3.58 -14.08 -8.91
N GLY A 183 -4.41 -13.59 -9.83
CA GLY A 183 -5.84 -13.38 -9.60
C GLY A 183 -6.16 -12.22 -8.64
N LEU A 184 -5.24 -11.27 -8.48
CA LEU A 184 -5.30 -10.17 -7.52
C LEU A 184 -5.82 -8.86 -8.11
N LEU A 185 -6.33 -8.83 -9.35
CA LEU A 185 -6.81 -7.58 -9.96
C LEU A 185 -7.99 -6.94 -9.21
N ASP A 186 -8.67 -7.67 -8.32
CA ASP A 186 -9.73 -7.12 -7.49
C ASP A 186 -9.23 -6.26 -6.32
N THR A 187 -7.94 -6.35 -5.97
CA THR A 187 -7.32 -5.45 -4.98
C THR A 187 -6.86 -4.14 -5.61
N LEU A 188 -6.83 -4.04 -6.95
CA LEU A 188 -6.42 -2.82 -7.65
C LEU A 188 -7.49 -1.74 -7.48
N VAL A 189 -7.13 -0.61 -6.89
CA VAL A 189 -8.04 0.53 -6.62
C VAL A 189 -7.66 1.80 -7.39
N GLY A 190 -6.44 1.86 -7.94
CA GLY A 190 -5.98 2.99 -8.72
C GLY A 190 -4.79 2.67 -9.62
N VAL A 191 -4.63 3.48 -10.66
CA VAL A 191 -3.54 3.39 -11.64
C VAL A 191 -2.96 4.77 -11.94
N ASP A 192 -1.82 4.84 -12.62
CA ASP A 192 -1.25 6.11 -13.08
C ASP A 192 -2.08 6.67 -14.25
N PHE A 193 -1.88 6.09 -15.43
CA PHE A 193 -2.56 6.45 -16.67
C PHE A 193 -3.15 5.18 -17.27
N GLY A 194 -4.47 5.00 -17.07
CA GLY A 194 -5.22 3.84 -17.52
C GLY A 194 -5.19 3.65 -19.04
N PHE A 195 -4.95 4.72 -19.81
CA PHE A 195 -4.77 4.65 -21.27
C PHE A 195 -3.66 3.68 -21.72
N TYR A 196 -2.62 3.47 -20.90
CA TYR A 196 -1.52 2.56 -21.26
C TYR A 196 -1.76 1.09 -20.83
N ALA A 197 -2.80 0.81 -20.04
CA ALA A 197 -3.09 -0.52 -19.54
C ALA A 197 -3.85 -1.36 -20.57
N TYR A 198 -3.22 -2.36 -21.20
CA TYR A 198 -3.89 -3.21 -22.21
C TYR A 198 -4.63 -4.42 -21.64
N ASN A 199 -4.56 -4.66 -20.32
CA ASN A 199 -5.26 -5.76 -19.69
C ASN A 199 -6.79 -5.53 -19.79
N PRO A 200 -7.58 -6.49 -20.33
CA PRO A 200 -9.01 -6.30 -20.54
C PRO A 200 -9.79 -6.10 -19.24
N ASN A 201 -9.45 -6.84 -18.18
CA ASN A 201 -10.11 -6.70 -16.88
C ASN A 201 -9.85 -5.30 -16.28
N VAL A 202 -8.63 -4.77 -16.41
CA VAL A 202 -8.29 -3.41 -15.97
C VAL A 202 -9.06 -2.36 -16.79
N GLN A 203 -9.18 -2.54 -18.11
CA GLN A 203 -9.97 -1.65 -18.96
C GLN A 203 -11.46 -1.69 -18.62
N GLU A 204 -12.01 -2.84 -18.27
CA GLU A 204 -13.39 -2.98 -17.81
C GLU A 204 -13.62 -2.24 -16.48
N LYS A 205 -12.72 -2.39 -15.51
CA LYS A 205 -12.79 -1.67 -14.22
C LYS A 205 -12.67 -0.14 -14.41
N LEU A 206 -11.79 0.32 -15.29
CA LEU A 206 -11.70 1.75 -15.67
C LEU A 206 -13.01 2.26 -16.30
N ALA A 207 -13.59 1.50 -17.24
CA ALA A 207 -14.86 1.87 -17.87
C ALA A 207 -16.05 1.88 -16.90
N ALA A 208 -16.00 1.03 -15.86
CA ALA A 208 -16.97 0.99 -14.77
C ALA A 208 -16.77 2.11 -13.72
N GLY A 209 -15.65 2.83 -13.77
CA GLY A 209 -15.29 3.85 -12.77
C GLY A 209 -14.86 3.24 -11.42
N GLU A 210 -14.44 1.97 -11.42
CA GLU A 210 -13.95 1.27 -10.23
C GLU A 210 -12.48 1.57 -9.94
N LEU A 211 -11.73 2.06 -10.94
CA LEU A 211 -10.34 2.47 -10.80
C LEU A 211 -10.20 3.99 -10.92
N VAL A 212 -9.41 4.57 -10.02
CA VAL A 212 -9.07 6.00 -10.07
C VAL A 212 -7.74 6.20 -10.78
N GLU A 213 -7.71 7.07 -11.78
CA GLU A 213 -6.47 7.52 -12.43
C GLU A 213 -5.84 8.65 -11.60
N LEU A 214 -4.60 8.43 -11.14
CA LEU A 214 -3.89 9.38 -10.30
C LEU A 214 -2.92 10.27 -11.10
N GLY A 215 -2.55 9.88 -12.32
CA GLY A 215 -1.42 10.47 -13.03
C GLY A 215 -0.07 10.17 -12.36
N SER A 216 0.99 10.90 -12.74
CA SER A 216 2.33 10.66 -12.21
C SER A 216 3.21 11.91 -12.13
N GLY A 217 4.36 11.76 -11.47
CA GLY A 217 5.36 12.79 -11.27
C GLY A 217 4.79 14.05 -10.64
N SER A 218 5.15 15.20 -11.20
CA SER A 218 4.67 16.49 -10.69
C SER A 218 3.14 16.69 -10.76
N THR A 219 2.44 15.93 -11.62
CA THR A 219 1.00 16.04 -11.89
C THR A 219 0.13 15.06 -11.14
N VAL A 220 0.70 14.22 -10.26
CA VAL A 220 -0.07 13.25 -9.48
C VAL A 220 -1.18 13.91 -8.66
N ASN A 221 -2.36 13.30 -8.66
CA ASN A 221 -3.51 13.72 -7.87
C ASN A 221 -3.42 13.14 -6.44
N VAL A 222 -2.71 13.85 -5.57
CA VAL A 222 -2.48 13.45 -4.17
C VAL A 222 -3.80 13.36 -3.38
N GLU A 223 -4.75 14.26 -3.63
CA GLU A 223 -6.05 14.25 -2.93
C GLU A 223 -6.86 12.99 -3.26
N ALA A 224 -6.87 12.57 -4.53
CA ALA A 224 -7.50 11.33 -4.94
C ALA A 224 -6.78 10.11 -4.36
N ALA A 225 -5.44 10.12 -4.32
CA ALA A 225 -4.67 9.04 -3.71
C ALA A 225 -4.98 8.88 -2.20
N LEU A 226 -5.11 10.00 -1.47
CA LEU A 226 -5.51 9.99 -0.07
C LEU A 226 -6.93 9.46 0.14
N ALA A 227 -7.87 9.84 -0.74
CA ALA A 227 -9.25 9.38 -0.65
C ALA A 227 -9.43 7.88 -0.90
N LEU A 228 -8.46 7.23 -1.56
CA LEU A 228 -8.45 5.79 -1.78
C LEU A 228 -8.04 4.99 -0.54
N GLU A 229 -7.28 5.60 0.39
CA GLU A 229 -6.68 4.93 1.56
C GLU A 229 -6.04 3.57 1.24
N PRO A 230 -5.16 3.45 0.22
CA PRO A 230 -4.61 2.15 -0.18
C PRO A 230 -3.58 1.63 0.81
N ASP A 231 -3.49 0.31 0.96
CA ASP A 231 -2.48 -0.35 1.78
C ASP A 231 -1.08 -0.08 1.20
N VAL A 232 -0.95 -0.13 -0.13
CA VAL A 232 0.31 0.12 -0.84
C VAL A 232 0.08 0.87 -2.16
N ILE A 233 0.91 1.88 -2.39
CA ILE A 233 1.14 2.48 -3.71
C ILE A 233 2.52 2.03 -4.21
N MET A 234 2.58 1.28 -5.30
CA MET A 234 3.86 0.87 -5.89
C MET A 234 4.21 1.74 -7.08
N THR A 235 5.41 2.29 -7.10
CA THR A 235 5.94 3.13 -8.19
C THR A 235 7.41 2.83 -8.47
N SER A 236 7.86 3.22 -9.65
CA SER A 236 9.30 3.35 -9.91
C SER A 236 9.80 4.73 -9.48
N ALA A 237 11.11 4.85 -9.30
CA ALA A 237 11.79 6.11 -9.07
C ALA A 237 12.95 6.29 -10.07
N SER A 238 13.31 7.54 -10.32
CA SER A 238 14.37 7.96 -11.23
C SER A 238 15.46 8.78 -10.54
N GLY A 239 15.21 9.27 -9.31
CA GLY A 239 16.07 10.22 -8.61
C GLY A 239 15.87 11.67 -9.07
N SER A 240 14.81 11.94 -9.82
CA SER A 240 14.49 13.26 -10.37
C SER A 240 13.13 13.74 -9.86
N ALA A 241 13.12 14.90 -9.18
CA ALA A 241 11.92 15.50 -8.61
C ALA A 241 10.81 15.81 -9.65
N ASP A 242 11.16 15.95 -10.93
CA ASP A 242 10.19 16.21 -12.00
C ASP A 242 9.35 14.96 -12.36
N PHE A 243 9.94 13.77 -12.18
CA PHE A 243 9.35 12.48 -12.58
C PHE A 243 8.91 11.62 -11.40
N ASP A 244 9.56 11.77 -10.26
CA ASP A 244 9.32 10.93 -9.09
C ASP A 244 8.02 11.31 -8.41
N THR A 245 7.10 10.35 -8.35
CA THR A 245 5.80 10.50 -7.68
C THR A 245 5.90 10.31 -6.17
N HIS A 246 6.75 9.38 -5.74
CA HIS A 246 6.83 8.91 -4.35
C HIS A 246 6.97 10.02 -3.29
N PRO A 247 7.81 11.07 -3.45
CA PRO A 247 8.06 11.99 -2.34
C PRO A 247 6.80 12.76 -1.90
N LYS A 248 5.92 13.10 -2.86
CA LYS A 248 4.67 13.81 -2.57
C LYS A 248 3.63 12.93 -1.87
N LEU A 249 3.61 11.64 -2.20
CA LEU A 249 2.70 10.67 -1.61
C LEU A 249 3.17 10.30 -0.20
N GLU A 250 4.46 10.09 -0.01
CA GLU A 250 5.08 9.84 1.29
C GLU A 250 4.92 11.04 2.25
N GLU A 251 5.05 12.28 1.76
CA GLU A 251 4.88 13.50 2.56
C GLU A 251 3.49 13.59 3.22
N VAL A 252 2.46 13.01 2.59
CA VAL A 252 1.10 12.96 3.15
C VAL A 252 0.79 11.67 3.90
N GLY A 253 1.79 10.80 4.12
CA GLY A 253 1.67 9.59 4.91
C GLY A 253 1.13 8.37 4.17
N LEU A 254 1.08 8.39 2.83
CA LEU A 254 0.73 7.21 2.05
C LEU A 254 1.92 6.23 2.02
N THR A 255 1.62 4.94 2.13
CA THR A 255 2.61 3.86 2.05
C THR A 255 3.07 3.66 0.62
N VAL A 256 4.30 4.06 0.30
CA VAL A 256 4.88 3.91 -1.03
C VAL A 256 5.96 2.83 -1.06
N VAL A 257 5.90 1.98 -2.09
CA VAL A 257 6.88 0.93 -2.37
C VAL A 257 7.57 1.22 -3.70
N LEU A 258 8.90 1.22 -3.68
CA LEU A 258 9.72 1.47 -4.86
C LEU A 258 10.07 0.14 -5.53
N ASN A 259 9.64 0.00 -6.78
CA ASN A 259 9.97 -1.14 -7.61
C ASN A 259 10.98 -0.70 -8.69
N ALA A 260 12.09 -1.42 -8.76
CA ALA A 260 13.23 -1.12 -9.62
C ALA A 260 13.45 -2.21 -10.68
N ASP A 261 12.39 -2.90 -11.11
CA ASP A 261 12.42 -3.96 -12.13
C ASP A 261 13.22 -3.56 -13.38
N TYR A 262 13.14 -2.32 -13.81
CA TYR A 262 13.81 -1.80 -14.99
C TYR A 262 15.35 -1.80 -14.88
N LEU A 263 15.91 -1.87 -13.67
CA LEU A 263 17.36 -1.94 -13.43
C LEU A 263 17.92 -3.35 -13.63
N ASP A 264 17.08 -4.39 -13.58
CA ASP A 264 17.50 -5.76 -13.85
C ASP A 264 17.76 -5.98 -15.35
N VAL A 265 19.00 -6.35 -15.68
CA VAL A 265 19.47 -6.41 -17.07
C VAL A 265 19.04 -7.67 -17.81
N THR A 266 18.67 -8.73 -17.08
CA THR A 266 18.22 -9.99 -17.67
C THR A 266 16.69 -10.07 -17.71
N PRO A 267 16.08 -10.68 -18.75
CA PRO A 267 14.63 -10.89 -18.78
C PRO A 267 14.10 -11.70 -17.59
N LEU A 268 14.87 -12.70 -17.13
CA LEU A 268 14.48 -13.52 -15.98
C LEU A 268 14.60 -12.74 -14.67
N GLY A 269 15.62 -11.89 -14.51
CA GLY A 269 15.74 -11.02 -13.34
C GLY A 269 14.54 -10.07 -13.24
N ARG A 270 14.15 -9.44 -14.35
CA ARG A 270 12.93 -8.61 -14.39
C ARG A 270 11.66 -9.40 -14.08
N ALA A 271 11.56 -10.65 -14.53
CA ALA A 271 10.41 -11.50 -14.23
C ALA A 271 10.29 -11.83 -12.74
N GLU A 272 11.41 -11.95 -12.02
CA GLU A 272 11.39 -12.22 -10.57
C GLU A 272 10.88 -11.04 -9.73
N TRP A 273 10.70 -9.84 -10.30
CA TRP A 273 9.95 -8.77 -9.62
C TRP A 273 8.45 -9.08 -9.46
N GLY A 274 7.93 -10.11 -10.16
CA GLY A 274 6.65 -10.73 -9.82
C GLY A 274 6.67 -11.39 -8.43
N LYS A 275 7.79 -12.03 -8.06
CA LYS A 275 8.00 -12.60 -6.72
C LYS A 275 8.09 -11.50 -5.66
N PHE A 276 8.71 -10.37 -5.99
CA PHE A 276 8.69 -9.18 -5.13
C PHE A 276 7.25 -8.74 -4.85
N ILE A 277 6.41 -8.58 -5.87
CA ILE A 277 4.99 -8.21 -5.69
C ILE A 277 4.24 -9.28 -4.88
N ALA A 278 4.50 -10.57 -5.13
CA ALA A 278 3.85 -11.66 -4.40
C ALA A 278 4.08 -11.61 -2.87
N THR A 279 5.23 -11.09 -2.42
CA THR A 279 5.52 -10.99 -0.97
C THR A 279 4.54 -10.12 -0.18
N PHE A 280 3.93 -9.13 -0.83
CA PHE A 280 2.94 -8.23 -0.24
C PHE A 280 1.56 -8.89 -0.10
N TYR A 281 1.31 -9.95 -0.85
CA TYR A 281 0.04 -10.69 -0.87
C TYR A 281 0.12 -12.07 -0.24
N ASN A 282 1.30 -12.47 0.27
CA ASN A 282 1.55 -13.84 0.73
C ASN A 282 1.42 -14.91 -0.38
N GLU A 283 1.60 -14.51 -1.65
CA GLU A 283 1.37 -15.36 -2.83
C GLU A 283 2.65 -16.01 -3.37
N GLU A 284 3.68 -16.19 -2.54
CA GLU A 284 4.99 -16.69 -2.99
C GLU A 284 4.95 -18.08 -3.62
N ALA A 285 3.99 -18.92 -3.25
CA ALA A 285 3.81 -20.24 -3.84
C ALA A 285 3.43 -20.20 -5.33
N GLN A 286 2.76 -19.12 -5.76
CA GLN A 286 2.31 -18.94 -7.14
C GLN A 286 3.39 -18.27 -8.04
N ALA A 287 4.48 -17.77 -7.46
CA ALA A 287 5.42 -16.83 -8.09
C ALA A 287 6.74 -17.44 -8.61
#